data_AF-A0A7Y1UDH2-F1
#
_entry.id   AF-A0A7Y1UDH2-F1
#
_cell.length_a   1.000
_cell.length_b   1.000
_cell.length_c   1.000
_cell.angle_alpha   90.00
_cell.angle_beta   90.00
_cell.angle_gamma   90.00
#
_symmetry.space_group_name_H-M   'P 1'
#
loop_
_entity.id
_entity.type
_entity.pdbx_description
1 polymer ?
#
loop_
_entity_poly.entity_id
_entity_poly.type
_entity_poly.pdbx_seq_one_letter_code
_entity_poly.pdbx_strand_id
1 'polypeptide(L)'
;MKSSIKYFSIALIVAATAMLHACKPDKNFPDEPIIQFEDIIKVKGQNGKDTISIVRISFTDGDGDLGLSQSDTFPPFDTVPYSSNYFAAYFEKQNGVFVEVNLPIPITARIPDLTPVGKNKAIEGDIDMNMQLKP
;
A
#
# COMPACT_ATOMS: atom_id res chain seq x y z
N MET A 1 44.40 -25.16 -26.35
CA MET A 1 43.85 -23.91 -26.90
C MET A 1 42.46 -24.05 -27.54
N LYS A 2 42.21 -25.00 -28.45
CA LYS A 2 40.88 -25.18 -29.07
C LYS A 2 39.78 -25.65 -28.10
N SER A 3 40.14 -26.49 -27.12
CA SER A 3 39.21 -27.02 -26.11
C SER A 3 38.74 -25.93 -25.12
N SER A 4 39.65 -25.08 -24.66
CA SER A 4 39.35 -23.95 -23.76
C SER A 4 38.48 -22.87 -24.42
N ILE A 5 38.62 -22.64 -25.73
CA ILE A 5 37.74 -21.74 -26.49
C ILE A 5 36.31 -22.31 -26.56
N LYS A 6 36.14 -23.63 -26.74
CA LYS A 6 34.83 -24.28 -26.78
C LYS A 6 34.09 -24.15 -25.44
N TYR A 7 34.76 -24.37 -24.31
CA TYR A 7 34.14 -24.22 -22.99
C TYR A 7 33.78 -22.76 -22.68
N PHE A 8 34.59 -21.80 -23.12
CA PHE A 8 34.27 -20.38 -22.99
C PHE A 8 33.03 -19.99 -23.81
N SER A 9 32.92 -20.47 -25.05
CA SER A 9 31.72 -20.25 -25.88
C SER A 9 30.46 -20.88 -25.27
N ILE A 10 30.56 -22.08 -24.69
CA ILE A 10 29.43 -22.73 -24.00
C ILE A 10 29.01 -21.91 -22.77
N ALA A 11 29.97 -21.46 -21.96
CA ALA A 11 29.67 -20.64 -20.79
C ALA A 11 28.99 -19.31 -21.16
N LEU A 12 29.39 -18.68 -22.27
CA LEU A 12 28.77 -17.46 -22.76
C LEU A 12 27.32 -17.67 -23.23
N ILE A 13 27.03 -18.80 -23.89
CA ILE A 13 25.67 -19.16 -24.31
C ILE A 13 24.77 -19.46 -23.11
N VAL A 14 25.29 -20.16 -22.10
CA VAL A 14 24.57 -20.43 -20.84
C VAL A 14 24.29 -19.13 -20.08
N ALA A 15 25.26 -18.22 -20.00
CA ALA A 15 25.07 -16.91 -19.37
C ALA A 15 24.03 -16.05 -20.13
N ALA A 16 24.06 -16.05 -21.46
CA ALA A 16 23.10 -15.30 -22.28
C ALA A 16 21.67 -15.84 -22.17
N THR A 17 21.49 -17.17 -22.09
CA THR A 17 20.17 -17.79 -21.93
C THR A 17 19.59 -17.58 -20.53
N ALA A 18 20.42 -17.56 -19.49
CA ALA A 18 19.98 -17.25 -18.12
C ALA A 18 19.41 -15.83 -17.98
N MET A 19 19.89 -14.87 -18.78
CA MET A 19 19.38 -13.48 -18.76
C MET A 19 17.97 -13.33 -19.36
N LEU A 20 17.48 -14.29 -20.15
CA LEU A 20 16.16 -14.23 -20.78
C LEU A 20 15.00 -14.59 -19.83
N HIS A 21 15.29 -15.13 -18.65
CA HIS A 21 14.28 -15.52 -17.65
C HIS A 21 14.07 -14.48 -16.53
N ALA A 22 14.65 -13.27 -16.65
CA ALA A 22 14.55 -12.22 -15.63
C ALA A 22 13.22 -11.44 -15.64
N CYS A 23 12.31 -11.74 -16.57
CA CYS A 23 11.02 -11.05 -16.64
C CYS A 23 10.08 -11.61 -15.55
N LYS A 24 9.69 -10.76 -14.60
CA LYS A 24 8.61 -11.10 -13.66
C LYS A 24 7.29 -11.15 -14.44
N PRO A 25 6.41 -12.13 -14.16
CA PRO A 25 5.09 -12.16 -14.78
C PRO A 25 4.32 -10.89 -14.43
N ASP A 26 3.59 -10.34 -15.40
CA ASP A 26 2.69 -9.23 -15.17
C ASP A 26 1.58 -9.68 -14.21
N LYS A 27 1.28 -8.80 -13.24
CA LYS A 27 0.20 -9.01 -12.30
C LYS A 27 -1.07 -8.47 -12.92
N ASN A 28 -2.12 -9.29 -12.94
CA ASN A 28 -3.42 -8.92 -13.47
C ASN A 28 -4.35 -8.68 -12.27
N PHE A 29 -4.42 -7.43 -11.81
CA PHE A 29 -5.41 -6.97 -10.85
C PHE A 29 -6.55 -6.25 -11.58
N PRO A 30 -7.76 -6.15 -10.99
CA PRO A 30 -8.79 -5.25 -11.48
C PRO A 30 -8.34 -3.80 -11.38
N ASP A 31 -8.85 -2.94 -12.27
CA ASP A 31 -8.64 -1.48 -12.22
C ASP A 31 -9.25 -0.87 -10.94
N GLU A 32 -10.28 -1.50 -10.36
CA GLU A 32 -10.81 -1.06 -9.06
C GLU A 32 -9.93 -1.61 -7.92
N PRO A 33 -9.43 -0.75 -7.01
CA PRO A 33 -8.61 -1.20 -5.89
C PRO A 33 -9.35 -2.18 -4.98
N ILE A 34 -8.70 -3.31 -4.67
CA ILE A 34 -9.15 -4.25 -3.65
C ILE A 34 -8.37 -3.98 -2.38
N ILE A 35 -9.07 -3.74 -1.27
CA ILE A 35 -8.48 -3.58 0.06
C ILE A 35 -8.80 -4.77 0.96
N GLN A 36 -7.86 -5.18 1.80
CA GLN A 36 -8.06 -6.22 2.80
C GLN A 36 -7.51 -5.79 4.15
N PHE A 37 -8.22 -6.19 5.21
CA PHE A 37 -7.73 -6.01 6.57
C PHE A 37 -6.65 -7.05 6.87
N GLU A 38 -5.50 -6.59 7.35
CA GLU A 38 -4.38 -7.47 7.71
C GLU A 38 -4.22 -7.57 9.21
N ASP A 39 -4.02 -6.45 9.91
CA ASP A 39 -3.70 -6.46 11.34
C ASP A 39 -4.02 -5.14 12.07
N ILE A 40 -4.14 -5.22 13.39
CA ILE A 40 -4.08 -4.06 14.30
C ILE A 40 -2.91 -4.26 15.26
N ILE A 41 -1.83 -3.52 15.01
CA ILE A 41 -0.63 -3.57 15.84
C ILE A 41 -0.80 -2.55 16.98
N LYS A 42 -0.80 -3.05 18.22
CA LYS A 42 -0.93 -2.20 19.41
C LYS A 42 0.44 -1.86 19.99
N VAL A 43 0.72 -0.58 20.12
CA VAL A 43 1.94 -0.07 20.77
C VAL A 43 1.60 0.39 22.17
N LYS A 44 2.22 -0.25 23.17
CA LYS A 44 2.06 0.09 24.58
C LYS A 44 2.88 1.31 24.94
N GLY A 45 2.25 2.24 25.65
CA GLY A 45 2.90 3.40 26.25
C GLY A 45 3.65 3.03 27.53
N GLN A 46 4.39 3.99 28.07
CA GLN A 46 5.19 3.80 29.30
C GLN A 46 4.34 3.40 30.53
N ASN A 47 3.04 3.69 30.51
CA ASN A 47 2.07 3.31 31.54
C ASN A 47 1.47 1.90 31.33
N GLY A 48 1.95 1.14 30.34
CA GLY A 48 1.46 -0.20 30.01
C GLY A 48 0.09 -0.23 29.31
N LYS A 49 -0.53 0.93 29.05
CA LYS A 49 -1.76 1.05 28.26
C LYS A 49 -1.44 1.15 26.78
N ASP A 50 -2.33 0.65 25.93
CA ASP A 50 -2.23 0.82 24.48
C ASP A 50 -2.37 2.31 24.14
N THR A 51 -1.35 2.89 23.50
CA THR A 51 -1.31 4.33 23.16
C THR A 51 -1.49 4.60 21.67
N ILE A 52 -1.03 3.68 20.82
CA ILE A 52 -1.14 3.79 19.36
C ILE A 52 -1.65 2.44 18.85
N SER A 53 -2.65 2.48 17.98
CA SER A 53 -3.03 1.34 17.16
C SER A 53 -2.62 1.64 15.72
N ILE A 54 -1.76 0.79 15.15
CA ILE A 54 -1.45 0.83 13.72
C ILE A 54 -2.44 -0.12 13.04
N VAL A 55 -3.28 0.41 12.18
CA VAL A 55 -4.16 -0.41 11.33
C VAL A 55 -3.43 -0.67 10.04
N ARG A 56 -3.18 -1.94 9.75
CA ARG A 56 -2.60 -2.38 8.48
C ARG A 56 -3.69 -2.90 7.57
N ILE A 57 -3.73 -2.34 6.36
CA ILE A 57 -4.49 -2.88 5.25
C ILE A 57 -3.55 -3.23 4.11
N SER A 58 -3.85 -4.27 3.36
CA SER A 58 -3.21 -4.53 2.07
C SER A 58 -4.11 -4.01 0.95
N PHE A 59 -3.51 -3.70 -0.19
CA PHE A 59 -4.23 -3.30 -1.39
C PHE A 59 -3.62 -3.91 -2.66
N THR A 60 -4.46 -4.11 -3.67
CA THR A 60 -4.05 -4.35 -5.06
C THR A 60 -4.81 -3.43 -6.00
N ASP A 61 -4.15 -2.97 -7.05
CA ASP A 61 -4.72 -2.02 -8.00
C ASP A 61 -4.10 -2.23 -9.40
N GLY A 62 -4.95 -2.26 -10.44
CA GLY A 62 -4.60 -2.73 -11.78
C GLY A 62 -3.96 -1.68 -12.68
N ASP A 63 -4.42 -0.44 -12.59
CA ASP A 63 -3.96 0.67 -13.42
C ASP A 63 -3.07 1.67 -12.65
N GLY A 64 -2.89 1.43 -11.35
CA GLY A 64 -1.91 2.11 -10.51
C GLY A 64 -2.31 3.51 -10.11
N ASP A 65 -3.57 3.92 -10.31
CA ASP A 65 -4.04 5.29 -10.13
C ASP A 65 -4.41 5.64 -8.67
N LEU A 66 -3.93 4.84 -7.72
CA LEU A 66 -4.16 5.02 -6.29
C LEU A 66 -3.37 6.21 -5.71
N GLY A 67 -4.10 7.20 -5.18
CA GLY A 67 -3.54 8.28 -4.37
C GLY A 67 -3.86 9.68 -4.92
N LEU A 68 -3.18 10.69 -4.37
CA LEU A 68 -3.21 12.07 -4.88
C LEU A 68 -1.81 12.66 -4.84
N SER A 69 -1.42 13.37 -5.89
CA SER A 69 -0.14 14.08 -5.93
C SER A 69 -0.17 15.27 -4.96
N GLN A 70 1.01 15.76 -4.53
CA GLN A 70 1.06 16.98 -3.71
C GLN A 70 0.55 18.23 -4.46
N SER A 71 0.57 18.19 -5.80
CA SER A 71 0.09 19.28 -6.66
C SER A 71 -1.43 19.31 -6.83
N ASP A 72 -2.17 18.27 -6.44
CA ASP A 72 -3.63 18.24 -6.54
C ASP A 72 -4.26 19.08 -5.42
N THR A 73 -4.11 20.40 -5.53
CA THR A 73 -4.59 21.41 -4.57
C THR A 73 -5.66 22.32 -5.16
N PHE A 74 -6.07 22.07 -6.41
CA PHE A 74 -7.17 22.73 -7.09
C PHE A 74 -8.46 21.91 -6.97
N PRO A 75 -9.64 22.52 -7.20
CA PRO A 75 -10.91 21.80 -7.21
C PRO A 75 -10.88 20.56 -8.12
N PRO A 76 -11.42 19.41 -7.67
CA PRO A 76 -12.16 19.22 -6.41
C PRO A 76 -11.28 18.91 -5.18
N PHE A 77 -9.98 18.69 -5.33
CA PHE A 77 -9.08 18.17 -4.28
C PHE A 77 -8.65 19.21 -3.23
N ASP A 78 -9.17 20.42 -3.34
CA ASP A 78 -8.91 21.55 -2.43
C ASP A 78 -9.80 21.53 -1.18
N THR A 79 -10.86 20.72 -1.18
CA THR A 79 -11.90 20.72 -0.13
C THR A 79 -12.26 19.32 0.35
N VAL A 80 -12.71 19.21 1.61
CA VAL A 80 -13.26 17.97 2.19
C VAL A 80 -14.57 17.60 1.47
N PRO A 81 -14.81 16.32 1.11
CA PRO A 81 -13.99 15.15 1.45
C PRO A 81 -12.84 14.86 0.50
N TYR A 82 -12.83 15.46 -0.69
CA TYR A 82 -11.91 15.12 -1.79
C TYR A 82 -10.44 15.49 -1.55
N SER A 83 -10.15 16.32 -0.54
CA SER A 83 -8.79 16.61 -0.09
C SER A 83 -8.11 15.42 0.61
N SER A 84 -8.84 14.34 0.87
CA SER A 84 -8.37 13.07 1.45
C SER A 84 -8.92 11.89 0.67
N ASN A 85 -8.22 10.77 0.73
CA ASN A 85 -8.57 9.54 0.00
C ASN A 85 -8.41 8.26 0.87
N TYR A 86 -8.09 8.45 2.15
CA TYR A 86 -8.18 7.42 3.18
C TYR A 86 -9.15 7.89 4.26
N PHE A 87 -10.12 7.05 4.61
CA PHE A 87 -11.14 7.33 5.62
C PHE A 87 -11.32 6.11 6.51
N ALA A 88 -11.32 6.31 7.83
CA ALA A 88 -11.65 5.27 8.79
C ALA A 88 -12.72 5.75 9.78
N ALA A 89 -13.76 4.94 9.93
CA ALA A 89 -14.78 5.10 10.96
C ALA A 89 -14.39 4.30 12.21
N TYR A 90 -14.63 4.86 13.38
CA TYR A 90 -14.32 4.23 14.65
C TYR A 90 -15.59 3.81 15.37
N PHE A 91 -15.63 2.56 15.83
CA PHE A 91 -16.78 1.96 16.51
C PHE A 91 -16.38 1.47 17.89
N GLU A 92 -17.22 1.74 18.88
CA GLU A 92 -17.08 1.24 20.25
C GLU A 92 -18.17 0.24 20.58
N LYS A 93 -17.80 -0.84 21.27
CA LYS A 93 -18.79 -1.78 21.79
C LYS A 93 -19.40 -1.23 23.08
N GLN A 94 -20.59 -0.67 22.99
CA GLN A 94 -21.35 -0.12 24.11
C GLN A 94 -22.54 -1.04 24.40
N ASN A 95 -22.63 -1.57 25.62
CA ASN A 95 -23.71 -2.47 26.04
C ASN A 95 -23.94 -3.66 25.08
N GLY A 96 -22.88 -4.19 24.48
CA GLY A 96 -22.95 -5.34 23.57
C GLY A 96 -23.12 -5.01 22.08
N VAL A 97 -23.39 -3.74 21.73
CA VAL A 97 -23.60 -3.30 20.34
C VAL A 97 -22.45 -2.38 19.92
N PHE A 98 -21.99 -2.50 18.66
CA PHE A 98 -21.03 -1.55 18.09
C PHE A 98 -21.73 -0.27 17.68
N VAL A 99 -21.29 0.84 18.26
CA VAL A 99 -21.81 2.19 18.00
C VAL A 99 -20.69 3.02 17.38
N GLU A 100 -20.97 3.68 16.27
CA GLU A 100 -20.02 4.61 15.65
C GLU A 100 -19.78 5.81 16.58
N VAL A 101 -18.52 6.15 16.80
CA VAL A 101 -18.12 7.28 17.64
C VAL A 101 -17.49 8.35 16.78
N ASN A 102 -18.13 9.52 16.76
CA ASN A 102 -17.59 10.70 16.10
C ASN A 102 -16.40 11.24 16.89
N LEU A 103 -15.20 11.02 16.36
CA LEU A 103 -13.97 11.52 16.96
C LEU A 103 -13.84 13.04 16.73
N PRO A 104 -13.29 13.80 17.69
CA PRO A 104 -13.04 15.24 17.50
C PRO A 104 -12.12 15.56 16.32
N ILE A 105 -11.27 14.62 15.95
CA ILE A 105 -10.41 14.67 14.77
C ILE A 105 -10.76 13.44 13.92
N PRO A 106 -11.29 13.61 12.70
CA PRO A 106 -11.56 12.50 11.79
C PRO A 106 -10.29 11.70 11.49
N ILE A 107 -10.43 10.38 11.35
CA ILE A 107 -9.31 9.53 10.96
C ILE A 107 -9.26 9.52 9.42
N THR A 108 -8.66 10.57 8.88
CA THR A 108 -8.48 10.72 7.44
C THR A 108 -7.01 10.93 7.11
N ALA A 109 -6.60 10.42 5.94
CA ALA A 109 -5.27 10.66 5.40
C ALA A 109 -5.32 10.88 3.88
N ARG A 110 -4.21 11.39 3.35
CA ARG A 110 -3.97 11.54 1.92
C ARG A 110 -2.84 10.61 1.52
N ILE A 111 -3.21 9.48 0.95
CA ILE A 111 -2.30 8.56 0.29
C ILE A 111 -1.63 9.32 -0.86
N PRO A 112 -0.29 9.34 -0.92
CA PRO A 112 0.42 9.97 -2.03
C PRO A 112 0.14 9.23 -3.34
N ASP A 113 0.29 9.91 -4.46
CA ASP A 113 0.27 9.26 -5.78
C ASP A 113 1.31 8.13 -5.85
N LEU A 114 0.82 6.90 -6.04
CA LEU A 114 1.63 5.69 -6.15
C LEU A 114 1.85 5.27 -7.60
N THR A 115 1.35 6.04 -8.58
CA THR A 115 1.37 5.68 -9.99
C THR A 115 2.80 5.40 -10.49
N PRO A 116 3.09 4.17 -10.95
CA PRO A 116 4.42 3.86 -11.47
C PRO A 116 4.73 4.61 -12.77
N VAL A 117 6.00 4.97 -13.00
CA VAL A 117 6.43 5.62 -14.26
C VAL A 117 6.49 4.64 -15.45
N GLY A 118 6.46 3.32 -15.19
CA GLY A 118 6.65 2.26 -16.18
C GLY A 118 5.39 1.86 -16.97
N LYS A 119 5.57 0.90 -17.89
CA LYS A 119 4.46 0.29 -18.66
C LYS A 119 3.57 -0.60 -17.82
N ASN A 120 4.16 -1.33 -16.87
CA ASN A 120 3.41 -2.09 -15.89
C ASN A 120 3.00 -1.11 -14.78
N LYS A 121 1.69 -0.93 -14.66
CA LYS A 121 1.06 0.01 -13.73
C LYS A 121 0.46 -0.66 -12.51
N ALA A 122 0.27 -1.98 -12.56
CA ALA A 122 -0.32 -2.71 -11.47
C ALA A 122 0.55 -2.60 -10.20
N ILE A 123 -0.08 -2.23 -9.09
CA ILE A 123 0.56 -2.05 -7.79
C ILE A 123 -0.10 -2.93 -6.74
N GLU A 124 0.68 -3.31 -5.75
CA GLU A 124 0.19 -3.91 -4.51
C GLU A 124 1.06 -3.41 -3.37
N GLY A 125 0.53 -3.44 -2.15
CA GLY A 125 1.32 -3.12 -0.97
C GLY A 125 0.48 -3.08 0.29
N ASP A 126 1.14 -2.67 1.38
CA ASP A 126 0.52 -2.48 2.68
C ASP A 126 0.49 -0.98 3.02
N ILE A 127 -0.62 -0.54 3.61
CA ILE A 127 -0.79 0.80 4.18
C ILE A 127 -0.91 0.67 5.69
N ASP A 128 0.05 1.27 6.39
CA ASP A 128 0.06 1.38 7.85
C ASP A 128 -0.46 2.74 8.28
N MET A 129 -1.66 2.76 8.89
CA MET A 129 -2.26 3.97 9.42
C MET A 129 -2.12 4.03 10.93
N ASN A 130 -1.38 5.04 11.41
CA ASN A 130 -1.22 5.29 12.84
C ASN A 130 -2.45 5.99 13.41
N MET A 131 -3.13 5.33 14.33
CA MET A 131 -4.26 5.89 15.06
C MET A 131 -3.87 6.11 16.52
N GLN A 132 -3.93 7.36 16.98
CA GLN A 132 -3.79 7.67 18.40
C GLN A 132 -5.11 7.34 19.11
N LEU A 133 -5.08 6.34 19.98
CA LEU A 133 -6.20 6.08 20.87
C LEU A 133 -6.11 7.06 22.04
N LYS A 134 -7.19 7.82 22.30
CA LYS A 134 -7.27 8.54 23.56
C LYS A 134 -7.40 7.51 24.70
N PRO A 135 -6.61 7.65 25.80
CA PRO A 135 -6.58 6.70 26.90
C PRO A 135 -7.83 6.70 27.78
#